data_AF-A0A255YNX7-F1
#
_entry.id   AF-A0A255YNX7-F1
#
_cell.length_a   1.000
_cell.length_b   1.000
_cell.length_c   1.000
_cell.angle_alpha   90.00
_cell.angle_beta   90.00
_cell.angle_gamma   90.00
#
_symmetry.space_group_name_H-M   'P 1'
#
loop_
_entity.id
_entity.type
_entity.pdbx_description
1 polymer ?
#
loop_
_entity_poly.entity_id
_entity_poly.type
_entity_poly.pdbx_seq_one_letter_code
_entity_poly.pdbx_strand_id
1 'polypeptide(L)'
;MKRSVTLMMLTAAALASAGCSRIKANQGYLIDETLFTSILPGTDNRESVSRTLGRPTFAAQFDNGSWYYVSRLTGQYAFVAPKTLGQQILIVSFDAEGNVSKVERRRMEKIARINPVDDKTPTLGKSEGFFETLFGNVGAVGAAGGPLGGQPDGRDGPR
;
A
#
# COMPACT_ATOMS: atom_id res chain seq x y z
N MET A 1 -5.83 16.12 54.33
CA MET A 1 -6.96 15.68 53.49
C MET A 1 -6.85 16.15 52.04
N LYS A 2 -6.81 17.47 51.74
CA LYS A 2 -6.73 17.97 50.35
C LYS A 2 -5.56 17.40 49.53
N ARG A 3 -4.35 17.35 50.11
CA ARG A 3 -3.14 16.77 49.48
C ARG A 3 -3.25 15.28 49.15
N SER A 4 -3.91 14.50 50.00
CA SER A 4 -4.10 13.05 49.80
C SER A 4 -5.10 12.76 48.67
N VAL A 5 -6.14 13.59 48.54
CA VAL A 5 -7.12 13.50 47.46
C VAL A 5 -6.49 13.89 46.12
N THR A 6 -5.68 14.96 46.07
CA THR A 6 -4.95 15.35 44.86
C THR A 6 -3.99 14.26 44.41
N LEU A 7 -3.29 13.60 45.33
CA LEU A 7 -2.33 12.54 45.00
C LEU A 7 -3.04 11.31 44.39
N MET A 8 -4.17 10.90 44.98
CA MET A 8 -4.98 9.76 44.52
C MET A 8 -5.60 10.00 43.14
N MET A 9 -6.04 11.24 42.86
CA MET A 9 -6.59 11.63 41.57
C MET A 9 -5.51 11.63 40.47
N LEU A 10 -4.28 12.06 40.80
CA LEU A 10 -3.13 12.02 39.90
C LEU A 10 -2.70 10.59 39.57
N THR A 11 -2.75 9.68 40.56
CA THR A 11 -2.43 8.27 40.32
C THR A 11 -3.50 7.62 39.44
N ALA A 12 -4.78 7.86 39.70
CA ALA A 12 -5.87 7.33 38.89
C ALA A 12 -5.83 7.84 37.43
N ALA A 13 -5.52 9.12 37.22
CA ALA A 13 -5.36 9.69 35.88
C ALA A 13 -4.15 9.09 35.13
N ALA A 14 -3.04 8.85 35.84
CA ALA A 14 -1.88 8.19 35.26
C ALA A 14 -2.21 6.75 34.79
N LEU A 15 -2.92 5.97 35.62
CA LEU A 15 -3.33 4.61 35.25
C LEU A 15 -4.33 4.59 34.07
N ALA A 16 -5.25 5.55 34.01
CA ALA A 16 -6.23 5.65 32.91
C ALA A 16 -5.57 5.99 31.55
N SER A 17 -4.41 6.67 31.56
CA SER A 17 -3.70 7.06 30.35
C SER A 17 -2.89 5.92 29.69
N ALA A 18 -2.71 4.78 30.36
CA ALA A 18 -1.89 3.67 29.86
C ALA A 18 -2.46 2.95 28.61
N GLY A 19 -3.74 3.18 28.27
CA GLY A 19 -4.40 2.55 27.12
C GLY A 19 -4.05 3.16 25.75
N CYS A 20 -3.46 4.37 25.71
CA CYS A 20 -3.12 5.04 24.46
C CYS A 20 -1.81 4.51 23.86
N SER A 21 -1.81 3.26 23.37
CA SER A 21 -0.66 2.68 22.67
C SER A 21 -0.90 2.60 21.17
N ARG A 22 0.17 2.79 20.38
CA ARG A 22 0.14 2.64 18.93
C ARG A 22 0.31 1.16 18.58
N ILE A 23 -0.60 0.62 17.78
CA ILE A 23 -0.48 -0.72 17.22
C ILE A 23 0.64 -0.66 16.16
N LYS A 24 1.70 -1.44 16.36
CA LYS A 24 2.83 -1.55 15.43
C LYS A 24 2.70 -2.87 14.67
N ALA A 25 2.89 -2.84 13.36
CA ALA A 25 2.93 -4.04 12.53
C ALA A 25 4.15 -3.99 11.61
N ASN A 26 4.95 -5.06 11.65
CA ASN A 26 6.03 -5.31 10.70
C ASN A 26 5.51 -6.17 9.56
N GLN A 27 5.75 -5.75 8.33
CA GLN A 27 5.29 -6.41 7.11
C GLN A 27 6.46 -6.63 6.15
N GLY A 28 6.41 -7.75 5.41
CA GLY A 28 7.40 -8.10 4.41
C GLY A 28 8.58 -8.89 4.96
N TYR A 29 9.75 -8.70 4.37
CA TYR A 29 10.97 -9.40 4.75
C TYR A 29 11.49 -8.91 6.10
N LEU A 30 11.91 -9.85 6.95
CA LEU A 30 12.58 -9.52 8.20
C LEU A 30 14.08 -9.37 7.92
N ILE A 31 14.55 -8.12 7.94
CA ILE A 31 15.94 -7.81 7.60
C ILE A 31 16.83 -8.18 8.77
N ASP A 32 17.75 -9.11 8.53
CA ASP A 32 18.93 -9.34 9.36
C ASP A 32 20.13 -8.65 8.72
N GLU A 33 20.78 -7.74 9.46
CA GLU A 33 21.96 -7.03 8.93
C GLU A 33 23.13 -7.97 8.68
N THR A 34 23.26 -9.05 9.45
CA THR A 34 24.38 -9.99 9.32
C THR A 34 24.28 -10.80 8.03
N LEU A 35 23.09 -11.34 7.74
CA LEU A 35 22.81 -12.08 6.50
C LEU A 35 22.92 -11.21 5.26
N PHE A 36 22.60 -9.92 5.38
CA PHE A 36 22.79 -8.96 4.31
C PHE A 36 24.27 -8.72 4.02
N THR A 37 25.07 -8.47 5.05
CA THR A 37 26.51 -8.20 4.89
C THR A 37 27.31 -9.41 4.40
N SER A 38 26.75 -10.62 4.51
CA SER A 38 27.38 -11.83 3.98
C SER A 38 27.19 -12.02 2.47
N ILE A 39 26.28 -11.27 1.83
CA ILE A 39 26.12 -11.34 0.36
C ILE A 39 27.19 -10.46 -0.29
N LEU A 40 28.12 -11.09 -1.00
CA LEU A 40 29.25 -10.45 -1.64
C LEU A 40 29.11 -10.42 -3.17
N PRO A 41 29.13 -9.22 -3.79
CA PRO A 41 29.18 -9.11 -5.24
C PRO A 41 30.39 -9.83 -5.84
N GLY A 42 30.19 -10.51 -6.97
CA GLY A 42 31.23 -11.26 -7.69
C GLY A 42 31.53 -12.66 -7.14
N THR A 43 31.08 -12.99 -5.92
CA THR A 43 31.24 -14.32 -5.33
C THR A 43 29.92 -15.07 -5.23
N ASP A 44 28.86 -14.37 -4.82
CA ASP A 44 27.54 -14.97 -4.68
C ASP A 44 26.77 -15.00 -6.00
N ASN A 45 25.86 -15.98 -6.11
CA ASN A 45 24.92 -16.13 -7.21
C ASN A 45 23.48 -16.25 -6.69
N ARG A 46 22.50 -16.28 -7.59
CA ARG A 46 21.06 -16.39 -7.25
C ARG A 46 20.77 -17.53 -6.26
N GLU A 47 21.41 -18.68 -6.45
CA GLU A 47 21.19 -19.85 -5.61
C GLU A 47 21.71 -19.62 -4.18
N SER A 48 22.94 -19.08 -4.05
CA SER A 48 23.53 -18.69 -2.77
C SER A 48 22.67 -17.66 -2.03
N VAL A 49 22.24 -16.60 -2.74
CA VAL A 49 21.38 -15.56 -2.17
C VAL A 49 20.05 -16.14 -1.72
N SER A 50 19.43 -17.02 -2.51
CA SER A 50 18.16 -17.65 -2.14
C SER A 50 18.29 -18.56 -0.91
N ARG A 51 19.44 -19.20 -0.71
CA ARG A 51 19.72 -20.05 0.46
C ARG A 51 19.98 -19.23 1.72
N THR A 52 20.62 -18.07 1.57
CA THR A 52 20.96 -17.18 2.70
C THR A 52 19.79 -16.29 3.12
N LEU A 53 19.16 -15.60 2.15
CA LEU A 53 18.09 -14.63 2.41
C LEU A 53 16.69 -15.21 2.23
N GLY A 54 16.55 -16.37 1.60
CA GLY A 54 15.25 -16.92 1.24
C GLY A 54 14.64 -16.27 0.00
N ARG A 55 13.34 -16.56 -0.21
CA ARG A 55 12.60 -16.04 -1.36
C ARG A 55 12.43 -14.52 -1.26
N PRO A 56 12.68 -13.76 -2.34
CA PRO A 56 12.46 -12.32 -2.34
C PRO A 56 10.98 -11.97 -2.18
N THR A 57 10.71 -10.72 -1.79
CA THR A 57 9.34 -10.18 -1.78
C THR A 57 8.80 -10.12 -3.20
N PHE A 58 9.61 -9.67 -4.16
CA PHE A 58 9.34 -9.76 -5.58
C PHE A 58 10.64 -9.69 -6.40
N ALA A 59 10.60 -10.22 -7.62
CA ALA A 59 11.65 -10.06 -8.62
C ALA A 59 11.24 -9.01 -9.66
N ALA A 60 12.21 -8.24 -10.15
CA ALA A 60 11.99 -7.30 -11.25
C ALA A 60 11.65 -8.05 -12.53
N GLN A 61 10.57 -7.65 -13.21
CA GLN A 61 10.16 -8.25 -14.48
C GLN A 61 10.75 -7.56 -15.71
N PHE A 62 11.22 -6.31 -15.56
CA PHE A 62 11.61 -5.43 -16.67
C PHE A 62 13.10 -5.02 -16.63
N ASP A 63 13.87 -5.54 -15.69
CA ASP A 63 15.32 -5.33 -15.52
C ASP A 63 16.04 -6.69 -15.64
N ASN A 64 17.35 -6.77 -15.36
CA ASN A 64 18.18 -7.98 -15.22
C ASN A 64 17.72 -8.94 -14.10
N GLY A 65 16.44 -8.90 -13.71
CA GLY A 65 15.86 -9.77 -12.69
C GLY A 65 16.38 -9.45 -11.29
N SER A 66 16.60 -8.18 -10.96
CA SER A 66 16.96 -7.74 -9.60
C SER A 66 15.93 -8.23 -8.59
N TRP A 67 16.39 -8.68 -7.42
CA TRP A 67 15.53 -9.15 -6.34
C TRP A 67 15.34 -8.07 -5.29
N TYR A 68 14.09 -7.93 -4.84
CA TYR A 68 13.70 -6.93 -3.84
C TYR A 68 13.20 -7.61 -2.58
N TYR A 69 13.84 -7.25 -1.47
CA TYR A 69 13.42 -7.62 -0.12
C TYR A 69 12.93 -6.36 0.58
N VAL A 70 11.62 -6.26 0.77
CA VAL A 70 10.99 -5.06 1.31
C VAL A 70 10.54 -5.32 2.74
N SER A 71 10.97 -4.47 3.65
CA SER A 71 10.53 -4.47 5.05
C SER A 71 9.83 -3.15 5.37
N ARG A 72 8.65 -3.21 5.97
CA ARG A 72 7.85 -2.04 6.34
C ARG A 72 7.39 -2.14 7.79
N LEU A 73 7.72 -1.13 8.58
CA LEU A 73 7.15 -0.90 9.90
C LEU A 73 6.02 0.12 9.77
N THR A 74 4.80 -0.32 10.08
CA THR A 74 3.62 0.54 10.12
C THR A 74 3.16 0.76 11.56
N GLY A 75 2.52 1.90 11.77
CA GLY A 75 1.99 2.31 13.05
C GLY A 75 0.61 2.91 12.90
N GLN A 76 -0.33 2.44 13.72
CA GLN A 76 -1.74 2.79 13.64
C GLN A 76 -2.31 3.04 15.04
N TYR A 77 -3.17 4.05 15.15
CA TYR A 77 -4.05 4.23 16.32
C TYR A 77 -5.44 3.68 15.98
N ALA A 78 -6.27 3.43 16.99
CA ALA A 78 -7.64 2.97 16.76
C ALA A 78 -8.37 3.90 15.78
N PHE A 79 -9.08 3.32 14.81
CA PHE A 79 -9.94 4.00 13.84
C PHE A 79 -9.26 4.94 12.81
N VAL A 80 -7.92 5.03 12.76
CA VAL A 80 -7.20 5.79 11.72
C VAL A 80 -6.45 4.87 10.76
N ALA A 81 -6.15 5.36 9.55
CA ALA A 81 -5.33 4.62 8.60
C ALA A 81 -3.89 4.42 9.10
N PRO A 82 -3.26 3.26 8.83
CA PRO A 82 -1.89 3.00 9.21
C PRO A 82 -0.93 3.94 8.49
N LYS A 83 0.05 4.47 9.23
CA LYS A 83 1.15 5.27 8.68
C LYS A 83 2.44 4.48 8.66
N THR A 84 3.25 4.66 7.62
CA THR A 84 4.58 4.05 7.53
C THR A 84 5.52 4.78 8.46
N LEU A 85 6.03 4.09 9.48
CA LEU A 85 7.02 4.62 10.42
C LEU A 85 8.45 4.43 9.91
N GLY A 86 8.67 3.33 9.18
CA GLY A 86 9.95 3.03 8.57
C GLY A 86 9.78 2.03 7.44
N GLN A 87 10.63 2.16 6.43
CA GLN A 87 10.70 1.24 5.30
C GLN A 87 12.15 1.07 4.92
N GLN A 88 12.52 -0.17 4.64
CA GLN A 88 13.85 -0.54 4.18
C GLN A 88 13.69 -1.51 3.01
N ILE A 89 14.43 -1.25 1.94
CA ILE A 89 14.43 -2.07 0.73
C ILE A 89 15.87 -2.52 0.51
N LEU A 90 16.05 -3.83 0.46
CA LEU A 90 17.28 -4.44 0.00
C LEU A 90 17.10 -4.86 -1.46
N ILE A 91 18.04 -4.44 -2.29
CA ILE A 91 18.08 -4.69 -3.72
C ILE A 91 19.33 -5.50 -4.01
N VAL A 92 19.14 -6.71 -4.54
CA VAL A 92 20.24 -7.55 -5.05
C VAL A 92 20.10 -7.59 -6.56
N SER A 93 21.05 -6.99 -7.26
CA SER A 93 21.11 -6.98 -8.71
C SER A 93 22.02 -8.10 -9.18
N PHE A 94 21.65 -8.69 -10.31
CA PHE A 94 22.36 -9.80 -10.91
C PHE A 94 22.86 -9.42 -12.31
N ASP A 95 23.92 -10.07 -12.75
CA ASP A 95 24.35 -10.03 -14.16
C ASP A 95 23.56 -11.05 -15.01
N ALA A 96 23.92 -11.11 -16.30
CA ALA A 96 23.30 -12.04 -17.26
C ALA A 96 23.61 -13.51 -16.95
N GLU A 97 24.70 -13.80 -16.23
CA GLU A 97 25.12 -15.14 -15.85
C GLU A 97 24.46 -15.59 -14.53
N GLY A 98 23.81 -14.67 -13.81
CA GLY A 98 23.12 -14.92 -12.56
C GLY A 98 23.96 -14.71 -11.30
N ASN A 99 25.13 -14.08 -11.42
CA ASN A 99 25.96 -13.69 -10.29
C ASN A 99 25.53 -12.33 -9.73
N VAL A 100 25.79 -12.11 -8.45
CA VAL A 100 25.49 -10.85 -7.79
C VAL A 100 26.42 -9.77 -8.32
N SER A 101 25.86 -8.79 -9.03
CA SER A 101 26.61 -7.66 -9.58
C SER A 101 26.65 -6.48 -8.61
N LYS A 102 25.56 -6.26 -7.87
CA LYS A 102 25.44 -5.14 -6.93
C LYS A 102 24.46 -5.46 -5.82
N VAL A 103 24.76 -4.94 -4.63
CA VAL A 103 23.88 -5.00 -3.46
C VAL A 103 23.65 -3.57 -2.98
N GLU A 104 22.40 -3.11 -2.92
CA GLU A 104 22.03 -1.76 -2.48
C GLU A 104 20.96 -1.82 -1.37
N ARG A 105 21.14 -0.96 -0.36
CA ARG A 105 20.13 -0.73 0.68
C ARG A 105 19.52 0.66 0.52
N ARG A 106 18.20 0.72 0.45
CA ARG A 106 17.42 1.95 0.43
C ARG A 106 16.55 2.05 1.66
N ARG A 107 16.42 3.25 2.18
CA ARG A 107 15.61 3.60 3.34
C ARG A 107 14.62 4.72 2.94
N MET A 108 13.84 5.21 3.91
CA MET A 108 12.76 6.17 3.70
C MET A 108 13.20 7.46 2.99
N GLU A 109 14.48 7.83 3.08
CA GLU A 109 15.03 9.07 2.53
C GLU A 109 15.06 9.07 1.00
N LYS A 110 15.02 7.89 0.36
CA LYS A 110 15.00 7.74 -1.11
C LYS A 110 13.61 7.46 -1.68
N ILE A 111 12.53 7.66 -0.91
CA ILE A 111 11.17 7.46 -1.41
C ILE A 111 10.80 8.63 -2.33
N ALA A 112 10.47 8.30 -3.58
CA ALA A 112 9.97 9.28 -4.54
C ALA A 112 8.61 9.85 -4.08
N ARG A 113 8.49 11.17 -4.06
CA ARG A 113 7.20 11.86 -3.91
C ARG A 113 6.61 12.04 -5.30
N ILE A 114 5.60 11.25 -5.61
CA ILE A 114 4.88 11.33 -6.89
C ILE A 114 3.66 12.21 -6.65
N ASN A 115 3.50 13.24 -7.46
CA ASN A 115 2.27 14.03 -7.55
C ASN A 115 1.60 13.68 -8.88
N PRO A 116 0.55 12.84 -8.88
CA PRO A 116 -0.18 12.50 -10.10
C PRO A 116 -0.76 13.77 -10.74
N VAL A 117 -0.88 13.77 -12.07
CA VAL A 117 -1.59 14.83 -12.80
C VAL A 117 -3.10 14.56 -12.68
N ASP A 118 -3.88 15.61 -12.42
CA ASP A 118 -5.34 15.53 -12.22
C ASP A 118 -6.15 15.47 -13.53
N ASP A 119 -5.46 15.41 -14.68
CA ASP A 119 -6.08 15.36 -16.01
C ASP A 119 -6.91 14.09 -16.17
N LYS A 120 -8.13 14.27 -16.66
CA LYS A 120 -9.08 13.18 -16.93
C LYS A 120 -9.27 13.08 -18.43
N THR A 121 -9.14 11.87 -18.97
CA THR A 121 -9.56 11.59 -20.33
C THR A 121 -11.09 11.63 -20.39
N PRO A 122 -11.70 12.48 -21.25
CA PRO A 122 -13.14 12.54 -21.37
C PRO A 122 -13.66 11.20 -21.89
N THR A 123 -14.64 10.62 -21.20
CA THR A 123 -15.32 9.40 -21.65
C THR A 123 -16.46 9.78 -22.60
N LEU A 124 -16.80 8.87 -23.53
CA LEU A 124 -17.95 9.06 -24.44
C LEU A 124 -19.31 8.90 -23.73
N GLY A 125 -19.29 8.51 -22.46
CA GLY A 125 -20.50 8.33 -21.65
C GLY A 125 -21.06 9.66 -21.14
N LYS A 126 -22.32 9.64 -20.70
CA LYS A 126 -22.94 10.76 -20.01
C LYS A 126 -22.29 10.94 -18.64
N SER A 127 -21.84 12.15 -18.32
CA SER A 127 -21.45 12.51 -16.95
C SER A 127 -22.69 12.92 -16.17
N GLU A 128 -23.21 12.03 -15.33
CA GLU A 128 -24.32 12.37 -14.43
C GLU A 128 -23.79 12.98 -13.13
N GLY A 129 -24.42 14.05 -12.66
CA GLY A 129 -24.10 14.65 -11.36
C GLY A 129 -24.60 13.76 -10.20
N PHE A 130 -24.03 13.91 -9.01
CA PHE A 130 -24.43 13.14 -7.82
C PHE A 130 -25.95 13.12 -7.58
N PHE A 131 -26.62 14.27 -7.73
CA PHE A 131 -28.06 14.37 -7.53
C PHE A 131 -28.88 13.79 -8.69
N GLU A 132 -28.35 13.78 -9.90
CA GLU A 132 -28.97 13.12 -11.05
C GLU A 132 -28.91 11.59 -10.88
N THR A 133 -27.82 11.05 -10.34
CA THR A 133 -27.76 9.64 -9.95
C THR A 133 -28.68 9.32 -8.76
N LEU A 134 -28.77 10.24 -7.79
CA LEU A 134 -29.58 10.02 -6.59
C LEU A 134 -31.09 10.12 -6.85
N PHE A 135 -31.51 11.04 -7.72
CA PHE A 135 -32.93 11.35 -7.97
C PHE A 135 -33.38 11.14 -9.41
N GLY A 136 -32.52 10.66 -10.32
CA GLY A 136 -32.85 10.49 -11.75
C GLY A 136 -33.98 9.50 -12.02
N ASN A 137 -34.30 8.63 -11.06
CA ASN A 137 -35.45 7.73 -11.11
C ASN A 137 -36.69 8.25 -10.37
N VAL A 138 -36.60 9.36 -9.63
CA VAL A 138 -37.73 9.94 -8.89
C VAL A 138 -38.64 10.68 -9.88
N GLY A 139 -39.74 10.02 -10.26
CA GLY A 139 -40.72 10.49 -11.25
C GLY A 139 -40.96 9.52 -12.41
N ALA A 140 -40.04 8.58 -12.65
CA ALA A 140 -40.20 7.54 -13.69
C ALA A 140 -41.05 6.35 -13.20
N VAL A 141 -40.98 6.02 -11.90
CA VAL A 141 -41.83 5.01 -11.26
C VAL A 141 -43.16 5.63 -10.83
N GLY A 142 -43.99 6.04 -11.81
CA GLY A 142 -45.29 6.64 -11.53
C GLY A 142 -46.04 7.28 -12.70
N ALA A 143 -45.43 7.39 -13.88
CA ALA A 143 -46.15 7.79 -15.10
C ALA A 143 -46.99 6.61 -15.64
N ALA A 144 -48.05 6.27 -14.90
CA ALA A 144 -49.15 5.50 -15.43
C ALA A 144 -49.87 6.36 -16.49
N GLY A 145 -49.59 6.09 -17.77
CA GLY A 145 -50.39 6.59 -18.90
C GLY A 145 -49.60 7.38 -19.96
N GLY A 146 -48.89 6.67 -20.85
CA GLY A 146 -48.37 7.21 -22.11
C GLY A 146 -48.11 6.07 -23.10
N PRO A 147 -48.35 6.26 -24.43
CA PRO A 147 -48.65 5.15 -25.34
C PRO A 147 -47.47 4.20 -25.53
N LEU A 148 -47.82 2.91 -25.57
CA LEU A 148 -47.01 1.83 -26.12
C LEU A 148 -46.51 2.20 -27.54
N GLY A 149 -45.20 2.13 -27.77
CA GLY A 149 -44.64 2.07 -29.12
C GLY A 149 -43.36 2.88 -29.33
N GLY A 150 -42.22 2.20 -29.36
CA GLY A 150 -40.93 2.78 -29.71
C GLY A 150 -39.81 1.73 -29.82
N GLN A 151 -39.86 0.97 -30.92
CA GLN A 151 -38.83 0.16 -31.60
C GLN A 151 -37.50 -0.19 -30.86
N PRO A 152 -37.10 -1.48 -30.76
CA PRO A 152 -35.73 -1.85 -30.45
C PRO A 152 -34.86 -1.61 -31.68
N ASP A 153 -33.93 -0.66 -31.60
CA ASP A 153 -32.84 -0.54 -32.58
C ASP A 153 -31.63 -1.38 -32.13
N GLY A 154 -31.06 -2.08 -33.11
CA GLY A 154 -30.19 -3.22 -32.94
C GLY A 154 -28.87 -2.89 -32.26
N ARG A 155 -28.55 -3.67 -31.23
CA ARG A 155 -27.18 -3.83 -30.74
C ARG A 155 -26.45 -4.84 -31.62
N ASP A 156 -25.92 -4.36 -32.74
CA ASP A 156 -24.85 -5.03 -33.47
C ASP A 156 -23.61 -4.13 -33.48
N GLY A 157 -22.59 -4.54 -32.72
CA GLY A 157 -21.25 -3.96 -32.72
C GLY A 157 -20.23 -5.06 -32.41
N PRO A 158 -19.05 -5.09 -33.07
CA PRO A 158 -18.30 -6.31 -33.30
C PRO A 158 -17.54 -6.79 -32.07
N ARG A 159 -17.31 -8.10 -32.08
CA ARG A 159 -16.49 -8.88 -31.15
C ARG A 159 -15.05 -8.38 -31.10
#